data_AF-A0A5F0D4V1-F1
#
_entry.id   AF-A0A5F0D4V1-F1
#
_cell.length_a   1.000
_cell.length_b   1.000
_cell.length_c   1.000
_cell.angle_alpha   90.00
_cell.angle_beta   90.00
_cell.angle_gamma   90.00
#
_symmetry.space_group_name_H-M   'P 1'
#
loop_
_entity.id
_entity.type
_entity.pdbx_description
1 polymer ?
#
loop_
_entity_poly.entity_id
_entity_poly.type
_entity_poly.pdbx_seq_one_letter_code
_entity_poly.pdbx_strand_id
1 'polypeptide(L)'
;MPDEDAHSKFGSEVFILGAGFSKAVSAHMPTLRELQSTVLKSLNVPAGNLDPFNQDLEQWMSYLSIDQPWLSDQDNMRNRALFEDASLSVHASIDAAEKQVLENPYPIWLLRLVWFWCRTQAHVVTFNYDLLIERMLSQLSVAAWSDVYAIPLTERLPPSSHLMFGASTPDISLLRLYKLHGSINWYYAGDRAPVNERIVETRTGLRWWPDVMTRGDLGPRYTSLFSDLKPLVIPPTVTKSAFYSNLSLRAQWAQAATAMRSAERLTVMGYSFPPSDLGARHFVSNSIGKVPISVVDFSPEVRPRIEEFLGNGRRHDGMSGPSAIQDYVDRHCGDVIAWGSQTDTRSGVAQPYLTMNGRDVLPARGPGEVAQTVDGGDLGASEWLQNEVETRWPGLTEHPLPDIRPPSTEHHSSGHIAYLDRSANP
;
A
#
# COMPACT_ATOMS: atom_id res chain seq x y z
N MET A 1 -6.25 18.84 -27.71
CA MET A 1 -7.26 17.88 -27.22
C MET A 1 -6.66 16.50 -27.39
N PRO A 2 -6.21 15.85 -26.30
CA PRO A 2 -5.90 14.43 -26.33
C PRO A 2 -7.18 13.62 -26.08
N ASP A 3 -7.28 12.48 -26.74
CA ASP A 3 -8.45 11.58 -26.82
C ASP A 3 -9.09 11.26 -25.47
N GLU A 4 -10.39 11.55 -25.35
CA GLU A 4 -11.24 11.21 -24.19
C GLU A 4 -11.80 9.76 -24.26
N ASP A 5 -11.53 9.00 -25.32
CA ASP A 5 -12.25 7.74 -25.59
C ASP A 5 -11.35 6.49 -25.64
N ALA A 6 -10.42 6.37 -24.69
CA ALA A 6 -9.88 5.06 -24.32
C ALA A 6 -10.69 4.49 -23.15
N HIS A 7 -11.94 4.10 -23.41
CA HIS A 7 -12.72 3.34 -22.43
C HIS A 7 -11.96 2.06 -22.07
N SER A 8 -11.51 1.99 -20.82
CA SER A 8 -10.94 0.79 -20.23
C SER A 8 -11.89 -0.38 -20.46
N LYS A 9 -11.36 -1.49 -21.02
CA LYS A 9 -12.08 -2.77 -21.19
C LYS A 9 -12.60 -3.33 -19.85
N PHE A 10 -12.09 -2.80 -18.74
CA PHE A 10 -12.55 -3.04 -17.38
C PHE A 10 -13.27 -1.78 -16.89
N GLY A 11 -14.55 -1.91 -16.52
CA GLY A 11 -15.27 -0.83 -15.84
C GLY A 11 -14.49 -0.22 -14.68
N SER A 12 -14.82 1.01 -14.30
CA SER A 12 -14.15 1.74 -13.20
C SER A 12 -14.25 0.96 -11.87
N GLU A 13 -13.17 0.25 -11.51
CA GLU A 13 -13.10 -0.52 -10.26
C GLU A 13 -12.58 0.36 -9.13
N VAL A 14 -13.31 0.34 -8.00
CA VAL A 14 -12.89 1.03 -6.79
C VAL A 14 -12.63 0.01 -5.68
N PHE A 15 -11.48 0.15 -5.02
CA PHE A 15 -11.09 -0.66 -3.88
C PHE A 15 -11.06 0.21 -2.63
N ILE A 16 -11.62 -0.27 -1.52
CA ILE A 16 -11.48 0.34 -0.19
C ILE A 16 -10.64 -0.57 0.69
N LEU A 17 -9.53 -0.06 1.21
CA LEU A 17 -8.59 -0.81 2.03
C LEU A 17 -8.58 -0.29 3.47
N GLY A 18 -8.51 -1.23 4.42
CA GLY A 18 -8.39 -0.95 5.85
C GLY A 18 -7.26 -1.76 6.49
N ALA A 19 -7.10 -1.62 7.81
CA ALA A 19 -5.97 -2.20 8.52
C ALA A 19 -5.90 -3.73 8.39
N GLY A 20 -7.03 -4.39 8.13
CA GLY A 20 -7.08 -5.82 7.83
C GLY A 20 -6.37 -6.22 6.54
N PHE A 21 -6.27 -5.31 5.56
CA PHE A 21 -5.48 -5.53 4.35
C PHE A 21 -3.99 -5.62 4.69
N SER A 22 -3.47 -4.63 5.42
CA SER A 22 -2.07 -4.62 5.86
C SER A 22 -1.76 -5.81 6.79
N LYS A 23 -2.73 -6.20 7.64
CA LYS A 23 -2.63 -7.42 8.48
C LYS A 23 -2.53 -8.70 7.65
N ALA A 24 -3.25 -8.78 6.54
CA ALA A 24 -3.18 -9.93 5.64
C ALA A 24 -1.85 -9.98 4.87
N VAL A 25 -1.23 -8.83 4.60
CA VAL A 25 0.14 -8.77 4.05
C VAL A 25 1.15 -9.30 5.07
N SER A 26 1.02 -8.93 6.34
CA SER A 26 1.89 -9.43 7.40
C SER A 26 1.24 -9.31 8.78
N ALA A 27 1.40 -10.35 9.60
CA ALA A 27 0.88 -10.39 10.97
C ALA A 27 1.48 -9.29 11.88
N HIS A 28 2.64 -8.73 11.51
CA HIS A 28 3.27 -7.62 12.23
C HIS A 28 2.50 -6.30 12.11
N MET A 29 1.72 -6.13 11.03
CA MET A 29 0.92 -4.93 10.87
C MET A 29 -0.22 -4.91 11.90
N PRO A 30 -0.40 -3.82 12.66
CA PRO A 30 -1.41 -3.79 13.71
C PRO A 30 -2.77 -3.33 13.18
N THR A 31 -3.83 -3.91 13.72
CA THR A 31 -5.17 -3.31 13.68
C THR A 31 -5.27 -2.16 14.69
N LEU A 32 -6.29 -1.30 14.58
CA LEU A 32 -6.50 -0.21 15.53
C LEU A 32 -6.59 -0.69 16.99
N ARG A 33 -7.21 -1.85 17.22
CA ARG A 33 -7.30 -2.48 18.54
C ARG A 33 -5.94 -2.95 19.06
N GLU A 34 -5.08 -3.45 18.18
CA GLU A 34 -3.72 -3.88 18.53
C GLU A 34 -2.79 -2.69 18.76
N LEU A 35 -3.00 -1.56 18.07
CA LEU A 35 -2.25 -0.31 18.28
C LEU A 35 -2.44 0.25 19.68
N GLN A 36 -3.62 0.08 20.28
CA GLN A 36 -3.95 0.60 21.60
C GLN A 36 -2.88 0.26 22.65
N SER A 37 -2.51 -1.01 22.78
CA SER A 37 -1.57 -1.45 23.81
C SER A 37 -0.16 -0.90 23.59
N THR A 38 0.27 -0.84 22.32
CA THR A 38 1.57 -0.28 21.92
C THR A 38 1.64 1.20 22.23
N VAL A 39 0.59 1.97 21.89
CA VAL A 39 0.53 3.42 22.14
C VAL A 39 0.60 3.70 23.63
N LEU A 40 -0.26 3.08 24.44
CA LEU A 40 -0.28 3.30 25.88
C LEU A 40 1.03 2.96 26.56
N LYS A 41 1.64 1.84 26.17
CA LYS A 41 2.95 1.43 26.70
C LYS A 41 4.04 2.45 26.37
N SER A 42 4.06 2.97 25.15
CA SER A 42 5.05 3.97 24.72
C SER A 42 4.94 5.30 25.48
N LEU A 43 3.72 5.69 25.85
CA LEU A 43 3.43 6.93 26.57
C LEU A 43 3.50 6.77 28.09
N ASN A 44 3.76 5.55 28.59
CA ASN A 44 3.68 5.19 30.00
C ASN A 44 2.31 5.56 30.63
N VAL A 45 1.23 5.38 29.85
CA VAL A 45 -0.14 5.62 30.29
C VAL A 45 -0.75 4.30 30.78
N PRO A 46 -1.30 4.23 32.00
CA PRO A 46 -1.96 3.03 32.49
C PRO A 46 -3.16 2.63 31.62
N ALA A 47 -3.36 1.34 31.39
CA ALA A 47 -4.49 0.84 30.58
C ALA A 47 -5.87 1.24 31.14
N GLY A 48 -5.97 1.45 32.46
CA GLY A 48 -7.20 1.91 33.11
C GLY A 48 -7.65 3.32 32.68
N ASN A 49 -6.75 4.12 32.09
CA ASN A 49 -7.13 5.43 31.54
C ASN A 49 -8.10 5.32 30.35
N LEU A 50 -8.21 4.13 29.73
CA LEU A 50 -9.14 3.87 28.65
C LEU A 50 -10.46 3.23 29.13
N ASP A 51 -10.59 2.90 30.42
CA ASP A 51 -11.85 2.34 30.97
C ASP A 51 -13.07 3.23 30.68
N PRO A 52 -13.01 4.57 30.83
CA PRO A 52 -14.15 5.44 30.50
C PRO A 52 -14.55 5.40 29.01
N PHE A 53 -13.66 4.91 28.15
CA PHE A 53 -13.81 4.89 26.70
C PHE A 53 -14.04 3.47 26.19
N ASN A 54 -14.46 2.52 27.04
CA ASN A 54 -14.66 1.11 26.67
C ASN A 54 -13.42 0.47 26.01
N GLN A 55 -12.23 0.86 26.45
CA GLN A 55 -10.97 0.39 25.85
C GLN A 55 -10.80 0.80 24.38
N ASP A 56 -11.48 1.87 23.93
CA ASP A 56 -11.42 2.38 22.57
C ASP A 56 -10.39 3.53 22.45
N LEU A 57 -9.30 3.26 21.73
CA LEU A 57 -8.24 4.24 21.45
C LEU A 57 -8.78 5.47 20.70
N GLU A 58 -9.73 5.27 19.79
CA GLU A 58 -10.30 6.35 18.98
C GLU A 58 -11.10 7.32 19.85
N GLN A 59 -11.94 6.79 20.75
CA GLN A 59 -12.71 7.61 21.68
C GLN A 59 -11.81 8.37 22.66
N TRP A 60 -10.76 7.71 23.18
CA TRP A 60 -9.80 8.36 24.07
C TRP A 60 -9.04 9.50 23.37
N MET A 61 -8.48 9.26 22.18
CA MET A 61 -7.80 10.31 21.42
C MET A 61 -8.74 11.45 21.03
N SER A 62 -10.01 11.15 20.74
CA SER A 62 -11.03 12.17 20.48
C SER A 62 -11.24 13.10 21.66
N TYR A 63 -11.36 12.53 22.86
CA TYR A 63 -11.48 13.29 24.10
C TYR A 63 -10.28 14.21 24.34
N LEU A 64 -9.06 13.71 24.10
CA LEU A 64 -7.83 14.50 24.28
C LEU A 64 -7.68 15.63 23.26
N SER A 65 -8.28 15.48 22.07
CA SER A 65 -8.12 16.43 20.97
C SER A 65 -8.96 17.71 21.09
N ILE A 66 -10.00 17.69 21.93
CA ILE A 66 -11.02 18.75 22.07
C ILE A 66 -10.95 19.34 23.48
N ASP A 67 -11.05 20.66 23.57
CA ASP A 67 -11.15 21.37 24.85
C ASP A 67 -12.46 21.00 25.57
N GLN A 68 -12.33 20.51 26.79
CA GLN A 68 -13.46 20.10 27.60
C GLN A 68 -13.96 21.30 28.44
N PRO A 69 -15.25 21.64 28.38
CA PRO A 69 -15.78 22.83 29.04
C PRO A 69 -15.77 22.76 30.58
N TRP A 70 -15.61 21.56 31.14
CA TRP A 70 -15.52 21.35 32.60
C TRP A 70 -14.08 21.25 33.11
N LEU A 71 -13.07 21.32 32.23
CA LEU A 71 -11.66 21.30 32.60
C LEU A 71 -11.08 22.70 32.64
N SER A 72 -10.00 22.87 33.41
CA SER A 72 -9.20 24.09 33.36
C SER A 72 -8.44 24.19 32.05
N ASP A 73 -8.05 25.41 31.65
CA ASP A 73 -7.20 25.62 30.47
C ASP A 73 -5.89 24.82 30.57
N GLN A 74 -5.32 24.71 31.77
CA GLN A 74 -4.09 23.93 32.00
C GLN A 74 -4.29 22.44 31.74
N ASP A 75 -5.45 21.89 32.12
CA ASP A 75 -5.77 20.48 31.89
C ASP A 75 -6.09 20.21 30.42
N ASN A 76 -6.79 21.13 29.76
CA ASN A 76 -7.00 21.07 28.31
C ASN A 76 -5.67 21.12 27.53
N MET A 77 -4.72 21.98 27.95
CA MET A 77 -3.38 22.00 27.36
C MET A 77 -2.60 20.69 27.60
N ARG A 78 -2.74 20.05 28.77
CA ARG A 78 -2.15 18.73 29.04
C ARG A 78 -2.77 17.64 28.18
N ASN A 79 -4.10 17.64 28.04
CA ASN A 79 -4.81 16.73 27.13
C ASN A 79 -4.30 16.89 25.70
N ARG A 80 -4.16 18.14 25.24
CA ARG A 80 -3.66 18.42 23.90
C ARG A 80 -2.21 17.96 23.70
N ALA A 81 -1.34 18.15 24.69
CA ALA A 81 0.02 17.62 24.65
C ALA A 81 0.02 16.09 24.54
N LEU A 82 -0.76 15.41 25.37
CA LEU A 82 -0.88 13.95 25.36
C LEU A 82 -1.46 13.42 24.03
N PHE A 83 -2.38 14.16 23.42
CA PHE A 83 -2.93 13.84 22.10
C PHE A 83 -1.85 13.88 21.00
N GLU A 84 -0.99 14.90 21.02
CA GLU A 84 0.12 15.02 20.05
C GLU A 84 1.12 13.87 20.24
N ASP A 85 1.48 13.55 21.49
CA ASP A 85 2.37 12.43 21.81
C ASP A 85 1.76 11.09 21.37
N ALA A 86 0.46 10.88 21.59
CA ALA A 86 -0.26 9.70 21.12
C ALA A 86 -0.28 9.58 19.60
N SER A 87 -0.46 10.70 18.89
CA SER A 87 -0.45 10.73 17.42
C SER A 87 0.94 10.37 16.86
N LEU A 88 2.02 10.88 17.48
CA LEU A 88 3.39 10.50 17.14
C LEU A 88 3.67 9.02 17.45
N SER A 89 3.13 8.51 18.55
CA SER A 89 3.24 7.10 18.90
C SER A 89 2.53 6.17 17.91
N VAL A 90 1.35 6.56 17.40
CA VAL A 90 0.67 5.83 16.30
C VAL A 90 1.56 5.79 15.07
N HIS A 91 2.13 6.93 14.65
CA HIS A 91 3.06 7.00 13.52
C HIS A 91 4.26 6.06 13.71
N ALA A 92 4.95 6.16 14.85
CA ALA A 92 6.12 5.35 15.16
C ALA A 92 5.80 3.85 15.23
N SER A 93 4.60 3.48 15.71
CA SER A 93 4.16 2.09 15.79
C SER A 93 3.95 1.49 14.39
N ILE A 94 3.37 2.24 13.46
CA ILE A 94 3.18 1.79 12.07
C ILE A 94 4.53 1.71 11.34
N ASP A 95 5.38 2.72 11.49
CA ASP A 95 6.73 2.72 10.89
C ASP A 95 7.58 1.54 11.39
N ALA A 96 7.52 1.23 12.69
CA ALA A 96 8.21 0.08 13.26
C ALA A 96 7.62 -1.27 12.78
N ALA A 97 6.30 -1.37 12.65
CA ALA A 97 5.65 -2.57 12.12
C ALA A 97 6.04 -2.80 10.66
N GLU A 98 6.02 -1.75 9.83
CA GLU A 98 6.43 -1.84 8.43
C GLU A 98 7.87 -2.31 8.29
N LYS A 99 8.80 -1.79 9.08
CA LYS A 99 10.20 -2.26 9.08
C LYS A 99 10.32 -3.77 9.30
N GLN A 100 9.52 -4.34 10.21
CA GLN A 100 9.49 -5.80 10.45
C GLN A 100 8.87 -6.55 9.26
N VAL A 101 7.90 -5.97 8.56
CA VAL A 101 7.36 -6.56 7.33
C VAL A 101 8.45 -6.70 6.27
N LEU A 102 9.30 -5.68 6.13
CA LEU A 102 10.34 -5.65 5.10
C LEU A 102 11.45 -6.67 5.31
N GLU A 103 11.70 -7.10 6.55
CA GLU A 103 12.64 -8.18 6.86
C GLU A 103 12.27 -9.52 6.19
N ASN A 104 11.04 -9.64 5.69
CA ASN A 104 10.53 -10.83 5.02
C ASN A 104 10.25 -10.55 3.52
N PRO A 105 10.33 -11.57 2.65
CA PRO A 105 9.92 -11.44 1.26
C PRO A 105 8.46 -10.99 1.14
N TYR A 106 8.16 -10.19 0.12
CA TYR A 106 6.78 -9.79 -0.13
C TYR A 106 5.91 -10.98 -0.54
N PRO A 107 4.61 -10.98 -0.17
CA PRO A 107 3.68 -11.97 -0.67
C PRO A 107 3.47 -11.81 -2.18
N ILE A 108 3.59 -12.91 -2.94
CA ILE A 108 3.41 -12.86 -4.41
C ILE A 108 1.98 -12.46 -4.81
N TRP A 109 0.98 -12.76 -3.98
CA TRP A 109 -0.40 -12.32 -4.21
C TRP A 109 -0.51 -10.78 -4.18
N LEU A 110 0.29 -10.09 -3.36
CA LEU A 110 0.30 -8.63 -3.28
C LEU A 110 0.86 -8.03 -4.57
N LEU A 111 1.94 -8.61 -5.11
CA LEU A 111 2.49 -8.23 -6.41
C LEU A 111 1.43 -8.37 -7.51
N ARG A 112 0.74 -9.51 -7.56
CA ARG A 112 -0.33 -9.78 -8.55
C ARG A 112 -1.48 -8.80 -8.43
N LEU A 113 -1.89 -8.46 -7.21
CA LEU A 113 -2.98 -7.52 -6.95
C LEU A 113 -2.62 -6.08 -7.36
N VAL A 114 -1.42 -5.61 -6.99
CA VAL A 114 -0.97 -4.26 -7.38
C VAL A 114 -0.78 -4.16 -8.88
N TRP A 115 -0.24 -5.19 -9.53
CA TRP A 115 -0.11 -5.22 -10.98
C TRP A 115 -1.49 -5.23 -11.67
N PHE A 116 -2.44 -6.01 -11.15
CA PHE A 116 -3.83 -5.98 -11.59
C PHE A 116 -4.40 -4.56 -11.52
N TRP A 117 -4.26 -3.87 -10.37
CA TRP A 117 -4.73 -2.49 -10.20
C TRP A 117 -4.09 -1.51 -11.18
N CYS A 118 -2.79 -1.64 -11.47
CA CYS A 118 -2.14 -0.83 -12.49
C CYS A 118 -2.76 -1.05 -13.87
N ARG A 119 -2.96 -2.31 -14.27
CA ARG A 119 -3.50 -2.65 -15.60
C ARG A 119 -4.97 -2.25 -15.77
N THR A 120 -5.76 -2.33 -14.71
CA THR A 120 -7.16 -1.93 -14.72
C THR A 120 -7.38 -0.46 -14.37
N GLN A 121 -6.30 0.30 -14.12
CA GLN A 121 -6.35 1.70 -13.72
C GLN A 121 -7.26 1.92 -12.50
N ALA A 122 -7.22 0.98 -11.55
CA ALA A 122 -8.13 0.95 -10.43
C ALA A 122 -7.98 2.19 -9.54
N HIS A 123 -9.09 2.63 -8.95
CA HIS A 123 -9.07 3.63 -7.89
C HIS A 123 -8.95 2.92 -6.54
N VAL A 124 -7.83 3.11 -5.85
CA VAL A 124 -7.55 2.48 -4.55
C VAL A 124 -7.68 3.52 -3.46
N VAL A 125 -8.74 3.43 -2.67
CA VAL A 125 -8.99 4.26 -1.50
C VAL A 125 -8.54 3.52 -0.25
N THR A 126 -7.63 4.10 0.54
CA THR A 126 -7.11 3.45 1.75
C THR A 126 -7.20 4.36 2.96
N PHE A 127 -7.52 3.76 4.10
CA PHE A 127 -7.48 4.39 5.42
C PHE A 127 -6.19 4.04 6.19
N ASN A 128 -5.29 3.27 5.57
CA ASN A 128 -4.04 2.84 6.17
C ASN A 128 -2.94 3.88 5.99
N TYR A 129 -2.02 3.93 6.95
CA TYR A 129 -0.90 4.86 6.94
C TYR A 129 0.37 4.26 6.30
N ASP A 130 0.50 2.93 6.28
CA ASP A 130 1.68 2.19 5.80
C ASP A 130 1.92 2.33 4.30
N LEU A 131 3.13 2.01 3.85
CA LEU A 131 3.62 2.16 2.47
C LEU A 131 3.67 0.84 1.70
N LEU A 132 2.94 -0.20 2.12
CA LEU A 132 3.07 -1.54 1.53
C LEU A 132 2.71 -1.55 0.04
N ILE A 133 1.73 -0.75 -0.37
CA ILE A 133 1.29 -0.63 -1.78
C ILE A 133 2.34 0.12 -2.60
N GLU A 134 2.86 1.21 -2.06
CA GLU A 134 3.86 2.08 -2.67
C GLU A 134 5.17 1.32 -2.89
N ARG A 135 5.60 0.56 -1.88
CA ARG A 135 6.78 -0.30 -1.99
C ARG A 135 6.60 -1.38 -3.04
N MET A 136 5.39 -1.93 -3.16
CA MET A 136 5.07 -2.90 -4.20
C MET A 136 5.07 -2.26 -5.61
N LEU A 137 4.53 -1.05 -5.74
CA LEU A 137 4.61 -0.28 -6.99
C LEU A 137 6.06 -0.05 -7.43
N SER A 138 6.95 0.24 -6.50
CA SER A 138 8.38 0.35 -6.80
C SER A 138 9.01 -0.98 -7.22
N GLN A 139 8.52 -2.13 -6.73
CA GLN A 139 8.99 -3.44 -7.20
C GLN A 139 8.68 -3.64 -8.69
N LEU A 140 7.52 -3.15 -9.14
CA LEU A 140 7.16 -3.17 -10.56
C LEU A 140 7.95 -2.14 -11.38
N SER A 141 8.54 -1.12 -10.74
CA SER A 141 9.29 -0.04 -11.41
C SER A 141 8.51 0.63 -12.54
N VAL A 142 7.18 0.74 -12.35
CA VAL A 142 6.24 1.30 -13.33
C VAL A 142 6.05 2.82 -13.19
N ALA A 143 6.32 3.40 -12.02
CA ALA A 143 6.23 4.84 -11.77
C ALA A 143 6.87 5.29 -10.45
N ALA A 144 7.00 6.60 -10.30
CA ALA A 144 7.23 7.22 -9.01
C ALA A 144 5.95 7.22 -8.16
N TRP A 145 6.11 7.21 -6.83
CA TRP A 145 4.96 7.27 -5.91
C TRP A 145 4.09 8.51 -6.12
N SER A 146 4.70 9.63 -6.49
CA SER A 146 4.01 10.89 -6.82
C SER A 146 3.03 10.77 -7.99
N ASP A 147 3.25 9.84 -8.92
CA ASP A 147 2.40 9.67 -10.10
C ASP A 147 1.09 8.93 -9.77
N VAL A 148 1.12 8.06 -8.76
CA VAL A 148 -0.04 7.29 -8.31
C VAL A 148 -0.88 8.03 -7.27
N TYR A 149 -0.25 8.88 -6.45
CA TYR A 149 -0.96 9.64 -5.42
C TYR A 149 -1.93 10.66 -6.03
N ALA A 150 -3.18 10.62 -5.59
CA ALA A 150 -4.22 11.58 -6.00
C ALA A 150 -4.19 12.88 -5.18
N ILE A 151 -3.00 13.34 -4.80
CA ILE A 151 -2.79 14.54 -3.98
C ILE A 151 -1.48 15.25 -4.38
N PRO A 152 -1.44 16.60 -4.42
CA PRO A 152 -0.21 17.31 -4.73
C PRO A 152 0.77 17.23 -3.55
N LEU A 153 1.80 16.40 -3.71
CA LEU A 153 2.91 16.29 -2.76
C LEU A 153 4.11 17.13 -3.21
N THR A 154 4.97 17.45 -2.26
CA THR A 154 6.22 18.18 -2.50
C THR A 154 7.37 17.34 -2.01
N GLU A 155 8.40 17.18 -2.83
CA GLU A 155 9.65 16.61 -2.35
C GLU A 155 10.55 17.73 -1.83
N ARG A 156 11.21 17.49 -0.69
CA ARG A 156 12.34 18.31 -0.26
C ARG A 156 13.62 17.58 -0.60
N LEU A 157 14.53 18.28 -1.25
CA LEU A 157 15.89 17.80 -1.53
C LEU A 157 16.89 18.61 -0.71
N PRO A 158 17.98 17.98 -0.24
CA PRO A 158 19.06 18.71 0.40
C PRO A 158 19.59 19.87 -0.47
N PRO A 159 20.10 20.95 0.15
CA PRO A 159 20.78 21.99 -0.59
C PRO A 159 21.92 21.43 -1.45
N SER A 160 22.03 21.93 -2.68
CA SER A 160 22.98 21.47 -3.71
C SER A 160 22.74 20.05 -4.25
N SER A 161 21.56 19.46 -4.04
CA SER A 161 21.13 18.31 -4.82
C SER A 161 20.89 18.74 -6.27
N HIS A 162 21.60 18.14 -7.21
CA HIS A 162 21.55 18.47 -8.65
C HIS A 162 20.75 17.45 -9.47
N LEU A 163 19.95 16.60 -8.82
CA LEU A 163 19.13 15.61 -9.52
C LEU A 163 17.91 16.31 -10.15
N MET A 164 18.00 16.62 -11.45
CA MET A 164 16.84 16.92 -12.27
C MET A 164 16.32 15.61 -12.86
N PHE A 165 15.28 15.04 -12.23
CA PHE A 165 14.47 14.03 -12.89
C PHE A 165 13.44 14.76 -13.77
N GLY A 166 13.43 14.45 -15.06
CA GLY A 166 12.34 14.88 -15.93
C GLY A 166 11.04 14.24 -15.46
N ALA A 167 9.94 14.99 -15.49
CA ALA A 167 8.60 14.45 -15.33
C ALA A 167 8.22 13.67 -16.59
N SER A 168 8.83 12.49 -16.78
CA SER A 168 8.32 11.54 -17.76
C SER A 168 6.97 11.07 -17.25
N THR A 169 5.89 11.35 -17.98
CA THR A 169 4.61 10.71 -17.73
C THR A 169 4.84 9.20 -17.86
N PRO A 170 4.41 8.38 -16.89
CA PRO A 170 4.48 6.93 -17.03
C PRO A 170 3.84 6.52 -18.36
N ASP A 171 4.51 5.65 -19.12
CA ASP A 171 4.02 5.15 -20.42
C ASP A 171 2.76 4.27 -20.26
N ILE A 172 2.43 3.94 -19.01
CA ILE A 172 1.30 3.14 -18.58
C ILE A 172 0.38 4.05 -17.78
N SER A 173 -0.91 4.05 -18.07
CA SER A 173 -1.89 4.65 -17.16
C SER A 173 -2.06 3.72 -15.95
N LEU A 174 -1.83 4.26 -14.76
CA LEU A 174 -1.67 3.51 -13.52
C LEU A 174 -2.89 3.64 -12.61
N LEU A 175 -2.88 2.84 -11.55
CA LEU A 175 -3.84 2.98 -10.45
C LEU A 175 -3.75 4.38 -9.83
N ARG A 176 -4.87 4.85 -9.27
CA ARG A 176 -4.93 6.08 -8.47
C ARG A 176 -5.08 5.75 -6.99
N LEU A 177 -4.14 6.20 -6.16
CA LEU A 177 -4.09 5.92 -4.73
C LEU A 177 -4.57 7.13 -3.91
N TYR A 178 -5.60 6.91 -3.09
CA TYR A 178 -6.18 7.90 -2.18
C TYR A 178 -5.95 7.47 -0.72
N LYS A 179 -4.88 7.98 -0.08
CA LYS A 179 -4.65 7.81 1.38
C LYS A 179 -5.40 8.84 2.21
N LEU A 180 -6.61 8.51 2.62
CA LEU A 180 -7.57 9.47 3.17
C LEU A 180 -7.24 9.93 4.60
N HIS A 181 -6.47 9.14 5.33
CA HIS A 181 -5.98 9.46 6.68
C HIS A 181 -4.51 9.93 6.70
N GLY A 182 -3.95 10.29 5.54
CA GLY A 182 -2.53 10.62 5.45
C GLY A 182 -1.66 9.36 5.34
N SER A 183 -0.37 9.51 5.60
CA SER A 183 0.63 8.47 5.36
C SER A 183 1.83 8.66 6.28
N ILE A 184 2.50 7.58 6.65
CA ILE A 184 3.70 7.67 7.50
C ILE A 184 4.86 8.39 6.81
N ASN A 185 4.82 8.51 5.47
CA ASN A 185 5.82 9.24 4.70
C ASN A 185 5.39 10.68 4.35
N TRP A 186 4.27 11.18 4.87
CA TRP A 186 3.81 12.55 4.63
C TRP A 186 4.09 13.42 5.84
N TYR A 187 4.54 14.65 5.61
CA TYR A 187 4.94 15.59 6.64
C TYR A 187 4.40 16.99 6.33
N TYR A 188 4.12 17.76 7.38
CA TYR A 188 3.57 19.12 7.29
C TYR A 188 3.92 19.93 8.55
N ALA A 189 3.63 21.23 8.56
CA ALA A 189 3.96 22.12 9.68
C ALA A 189 3.08 21.93 10.94
N GLY A 190 2.14 20.98 10.94
CA GLY A 190 1.26 20.70 12.08
C GLY A 190 -0.15 21.27 11.93
N ASP A 191 -0.99 21.00 12.93
CA ASP A 191 -2.41 21.36 12.98
C ASP A 191 -2.68 22.87 12.96
N ARG A 192 -1.70 23.68 13.39
CA ARG A 192 -1.74 25.15 13.37
C ARG A 192 -1.24 25.75 12.06
N ALA A 193 -0.82 24.92 11.11
CA ALA A 193 -0.38 25.39 9.82
C ALA A 193 -1.53 26.03 9.02
N PRO A 194 -1.24 26.96 8.10
CA PRO A 194 -2.23 27.46 7.17
C PRO A 194 -2.90 26.33 6.37
N VAL A 195 -4.17 26.51 6.00
CA VAL A 195 -4.92 25.49 5.24
C VAL A 195 -4.30 25.15 3.88
N ASN A 196 -3.50 26.05 3.31
CA ASN A 196 -2.78 25.88 2.05
C ASN A 196 -1.34 25.37 2.22
N GLU A 197 -0.96 24.95 3.43
CA GLU A 197 0.35 24.36 3.69
C GLU A 197 0.58 23.15 2.78
N ARG A 198 1.78 23.10 2.19
CA ARG A 198 2.15 22.00 1.30
C ARG A 198 2.47 20.75 2.11
N ILE A 199 1.99 19.62 1.63
CA ILE A 199 2.35 18.33 2.20
C ILE A 199 3.66 17.88 1.55
N VAL A 200 4.62 17.52 2.41
CA VAL A 200 5.94 17.08 2.01
C VAL A 200 6.01 15.57 2.06
N GLU A 201 6.38 14.94 0.94
CA GLU A 201 6.65 13.52 0.87
C GLU A 201 8.10 13.25 1.29
N THR A 202 8.29 12.22 2.11
CA THR A 202 9.61 11.67 2.38
C THR A 202 9.81 10.35 1.65
N ARG A 203 10.86 10.25 0.85
CA ARG A 203 11.25 9.00 0.18
C ARG A 203 12.29 8.26 1.02
N THR A 204 11.83 7.50 2.01
CA THR A 204 12.64 6.51 2.73
C THR A 204 12.17 5.13 2.30
N GLY A 205 13.09 4.22 1.96
CA GLY A 205 12.73 2.86 1.55
C GLY A 205 11.99 2.78 0.23
N LEU A 206 12.66 3.12 -0.88
CA LEU A 206 12.04 3.05 -2.21
C LEU A 206 11.65 1.64 -2.62
N ARG A 207 12.21 0.57 -2.03
CA ARG A 207 11.94 -0.82 -2.42
C ARG A 207 11.43 -1.65 -1.23
N TRP A 208 10.95 -2.85 -1.52
CA TRP A 208 10.63 -3.87 -0.52
C TRP A 208 11.93 -4.48 0.03
N TRP A 209 12.62 -3.71 0.86
CA TRP A 209 13.83 -4.11 1.57
C TRP A 209 13.94 -3.26 2.84
N PRO A 210 14.52 -3.80 3.94
CA PRO A 210 14.98 -2.97 5.04
C PRO A 210 15.87 -1.83 4.54
N ASP A 211 15.63 -0.62 5.04
CA ASP A 211 16.50 0.51 4.70
C ASP A 211 17.93 0.22 5.18
N VAL A 212 18.86 0.07 4.24
CA VAL A 212 20.29 -0.16 4.52
C VAL A 212 20.96 1.11 5.05
N MET A 213 20.36 2.28 4.80
CA MET A 213 20.78 3.57 5.33
C MET A 213 19.61 4.27 6.00
N THR A 214 19.78 4.63 7.26
CA THR A 214 18.85 5.53 7.95
C THR A 214 19.21 6.98 7.64
N ARG A 215 18.28 7.94 7.82
CA ARG A 215 18.58 9.38 7.61
C ARG A 215 19.73 9.88 8.49
N GLY A 216 20.00 9.22 9.63
CA GLY A 216 21.13 9.54 10.50
C GLY A 216 22.49 9.14 9.91
N ASP A 217 22.50 8.19 8.98
CA ASP A 217 23.70 7.75 8.25
C ASP A 217 24.00 8.68 7.06
N LEU A 218 23.07 9.58 6.71
CA LEU A 218 23.24 10.58 5.68
C LEU A 218 23.91 11.84 6.25
N GLY A 219 24.72 12.53 5.44
CA GLY A 219 25.46 13.72 5.88
C GLY A 219 24.56 14.84 6.43
N PRO A 220 25.13 15.86 7.12
CA PRO A 220 24.37 16.87 7.89
C PRO A 220 23.28 17.65 7.12
N ARG A 221 23.31 17.64 5.79
CA ARG A 221 22.30 18.31 4.95
C ARG A 221 20.97 17.54 4.89
N TYR A 222 20.97 16.26 5.22
CA TYR A 222 19.78 15.40 5.24
C TYR A 222 19.09 15.41 6.61
N THR A 223 19.83 15.69 7.69
CA THR A 223 19.32 15.62 9.07
C THR A 223 18.33 16.75 9.39
N SER A 224 18.51 17.93 8.81
CA SER A 224 17.63 19.10 9.01
C SER A 224 16.50 19.23 7.98
N LEU A 225 16.41 18.31 7.02
CA LEU A 225 15.51 18.46 5.86
C LEU A 225 14.02 18.48 6.23
N PHE A 226 13.68 17.83 7.35
CA PHE A 226 12.32 17.67 7.85
C PHE A 226 12.18 18.03 9.34
N SER A 227 13.19 18.67 9.94
CA SER A 227 13.20 18.97 11.39
C SER A 227 12.15 20.00 11.82
N ASP A 228 11.62 20.75 10.87
CA ASP A 228 10.54 21.74 11.02
C ASP A 228 9.14 21.14 10.80
N LEU A 229 9.04 19.86 10.46
CA LEU A 229 7.77 19.21 10.11
C LEU A 229 7.40 18.09 11.08
N LYS A 230 6.11 17.82 11.16
CA LYS A 230 5.52 16.68 11.86
C LYS A 230 4.92 15.68 10.85
N PRO A 231 4.84 14.38 11.19
CA PRO A 231 4.11 13.43 10.37
C PRO A 231 2.65 13.83 10.19
N LEU A 232 2.13 13.66 8.97
CA LEU A 232 0.72 13.85 8.62
C LEU A 232 0.02 12.49 8.67
N VAL A 233 -0.28 12.06 9.88
CA VAL A 233 -1.14 10.92 10.20
C VAL A 233 -2.39 11.51 10.83
N ILE A 234 -3.53 11.41 10.17
CA ILE A 234 -4.81 11.85 10.73
C ILE A 234 -5.16 10.86 11.84
N PRO A 235 -5.06 11.23 13.12
CA PRO A 235 -5.18 10.27 14.19
C PRO A 235 -6.59 9.69 14.25
N PRO A 236 -6.75 8.48 14.82
CA PRO A 236 -8.06 7.88 15.02
C PRO A 236 -8.81 8.75 16.03
N THR A 237 -9.60 9.68 15.52
CA THR A 237 -10.44 10.60 16.28
C THR A 237 -11.79 10.69 15.58
N VAL A 238 -12.84 10.90 16.35
CA VAL A 238 -14.20 11.13 15.86
C VAL A 238 -14.27 12.48 15.14
N THR A 239 -13.55 13.49 15.66
CA THR A 239 -13.52 14.84 15.08
C THR A 239 -12.21 15.08 14.35
N LYS A 240 -12.20 14.82 13.04
CA LYS A 240 -11.03 14.98 12.16
C LYS A 240 -10.97 16.37 11.47
N SER A 241 -11.84 17.30 11.85
CA SER A 241 -12.09 18.56 11.13
C SER A 241 -10.86 19.47 11.03
N ALA A 242 -10.02 19.52 12.07
CA ALA A 242 -8.77 20.30 12.05
C ALA A 242 -7.79 19.77 10.99
N PHE A 243 -7.68 18.45 10.84
CA PHE A 243 -6.78 17.81 9.86
C PHE A 243 -7.31 17.91 8.43
N TYR A 244 -8.63 17.83 8.24
CA TYR A 244 -9.27 18.01 6.93
C TYR A 244 -9.39 19.47 6.49
N SER A 245 -8.87 20.43 7.26
CA SER A 245 -8.81 21.82 6.82
C SER A 245 -7.82 22.03 5.67
N ASN A 246 -6.79 21.18 5.56
CA ASN A 246 -5.79 21.24 4.50
C ASN A 246 -6.41 21.06 3.11
N LEU A 247 -6.15 22.02 2.21
CA LEU A 247 -6.76 22.08 0.88
C LEU A 247 -6.43 20.86 0.02
N SER A 248 -5.20 20.33 0.10
CA SER A 248 -4.75 19.17 -0.66
C SER A 248 -5.48 17.89 -0.22
N LEU A 249 -5.62 17.69 1.09
CA LEU A 249 -6.42 16.58 1.62
C LEU A 249 -7.88 16.68 1.16
N ARG A 250 -8.52 17.85 1.27
CA ARG A 250 -9.90 18.02 0.79
C ARG A 250 -10.05 17.74 -0.70
N ALA A 251 -9.10 18.18 -1.51
CA ALA A 251 -9.10 17.92 -2.95
C ALA A 251 -9.03 16.41 -3.22
N GLN A 252 -8.17 15.67 -2.50
CA GLN A 252 -8.08 14.21 -2.60
C GLN A 252 -9.40 13.53 -2.19
N TRP A 253 -10.02 13.94 -1.08
CA TRP A 253 -11.33 13.43 -0.66
C TRP A 253 -12.42 13.67 -1.72
N ALA A 254 -12.42 14.85 -2.34
CA ALA A 254 -13.35 15.19 -3.43
C ALA A 254 -13.11 14.32 -4.67
N GLN A 255 -11.85 14.09 -5.05
CA GLN A 255 -11.49 13.20 -6.15
C GLN A 255 -11.88 11.75 -5.87
N ALA A 256 -11.63 11.25 -4.65
CA ALA A 256 -12.06 9.92 -4.23
C ALA A 256 -13.59 9.78 -4.30
N ALA A 257 -14.33 10.81 -3.87
CA ALA A 257 -15.79 10.83 -3.97
C ALA A 257 -16.27 10.77 -5.43
N THR A 258 -15.57 11.47 -6.34
CA THR A 258 -15.87 11.41 -7.78
C THR A 258 -15.63 10.01 -8.35
N ALA A 259 -14.50 9.39 -8.03
CA ALA A 259 -14.19 8.01 -8.44
C ALA A 259 -15.22 7.01 -7.91
N MET A 260 -15.64 7.15 -6.65
CA MET A 260 -16.68 6.32 -6.03
C MET A 260 -18.05 6.48 -6.71
N ARG A 261 -18.39 7.70 -7.17
CA ARG A 261 -19.65 7.96 -7.89
C ARG A 261 -19.66 7.38 -9.29
N SER A 262 -18.51 7.38 -9.97
CA SER A 262 -18.36 6.81 -11.31
C SER A 262 -18.06 5.32 -11.30
N ALA A 263 -17.90 4.69 -10.13
CA ALA A 263 -17.56 3.29 -9.98
C ALA A 263 -18.60 2.37 -10.62
N GLU A 264 -18.17 1.27 -11.22
CA GLU A 264 -19.04 0.18 -11.65
C GLU A 264 -19.11 -0.95 -10.64
N ARG A 265 -18.04 -1.12 -9.84
CA ARG A 265 -17.92 -2.13 -8.78
C ARG A 265 -17.14 -1.55 -7.60
N LEU A 266 -17.53 -1.93 -6.39
CA LEU A 266 -16.77 -1.66 -5.18
C LEU A 266 -16.27 -2.96 -4.57
N THR A 267 -14.97 -3.03 -4.27
CA THR A 267 -14.40 -4.10 -3.46
C THR A 267 -13.83 -3.52 -2.16
N VAL A 268 -14.34 -3.98 -1.01
CA VAL A 268 -13.83 -3.61 0.31
C VAL A 268 -12.92 -4.73 0.81
N MET A 269 -11.66 -4.42 1.12
CA MET A 269 -10.68 -5.35 1.66
C MET A 269 -10.17 -4.92 3.03
N GLY A 270 -10.45 -5.74 4.05
CA GLY A 270 -9.85 -5.54 5.37
C GLY A 270 -10.29 -4.26 6.11
N TYR A 271 -11.40 -3.63 5.73
CA TYR A 271 -11.94 -2.45 6.40
C TYR A 271 -13.32 -2.76 6.99
N SER A 272 -13.46 -2.65 8.31
CA SER A 272 -14.66 -3.10 9.03
C SER A 272 -15.77 -2.05 9.15
N PHE A 273 -15.54 -0.82 8.69
CA PHE A 273 -16.42 0.33 8.93
C PHE A 273 -16.86 0.41 10.41
N PRO A 274 -15.90 0.61 11.36
CA PRO A 274 -16.21 0.67 12.78
C PRO A 274 -17.28 1.75 13.08
N PRO A 275 -18.12 1.60 14.12
CA PRO A 275 -19.24 2.54 14.32
C PRO A 275 -18.76 3.95 14.67
N SER A 276 -17.56 4.04 15.25
CA SER A 276 -16.86 5.27 15.60
C SER A 276 -16.41 6.08 14.39
N ASP A 277 -16.05 5.45 13.27
CA ASP A 277 -15.59 6.14 12.06
C ASP A 277 -16.75 6.61 11.17
N LEU A 278 -17.55 7.53 11.74
CA LEU A 278 -18.69 8.13 11.06
C LEU A 278 -18.29 8.86 9.77
N GLY A 279 -17.10 9.46 9.74
CA GLY A 279 -16.58 10.17 8.57
C GLY A 279 -16.47 9.25 7.35
N ALA A 280 -15.80 8.10 7.51
CA ALA A 280 -15.68 7.10 6.45
C ALA A 280 -17.04 6.50 6.04
N ARG A 281 -17.92 6.23 7.00
CA ARG A 281 -19.28 5.71 6.73
C ARG A 281 -20.11 6.72 5.92
N HIS A 282 -20.12 7.99 6.31
CA HIS A 282 -20.82 9.04 5.57
C HIS A 282 -20.21 9.27 4.19
N PHE A 283 -18.89 9.23 4.07
CA PHE A 283 -18.22 9.34 2.78
C PHE A 283 -18.66 8.23 1.82
N VAL A 284 -18.58 6.96 2.25
CA VAL A 284 -18.92 5.84 1.37
C VAL A 284 -20.41 5.83 1.05
N SER A 285 -21.28 5.96 2.04
CA SER A 285 -22.74 5.92 1.83
C SER A 285 -23.26 7.05 0.93
N ASN A 286 -22.64 8.24 0.97
CA ASN A 286 -23.04 9.37 0.13
C ASN A 286 -22.34 9.40 -1.24
N SER A 287 -21.19 8.74 -1.38
CA SER A 287 -20.42 8.78 -2.63
C SER A 287 -20.67 7.59 -3.53
N ILE A 288 -21.14 6.46 -3.02
CA ILE A 288 -21.31 5.25 -3.83
C ILE A 288 -22.67 5.19 -4.54
N GLY A 289 -22.64 4.83 -5.83
CA GLY A 289 -23.82 4.50 -6.61
C GLY A 289 -24.46 3.16 -6.21
N LYS A 290 -25.47 2.70 -6.98
CA LYS A 290 -26.04 1.35 -6.84
C LYS A 290 -25.19 0.34 -7.60
N VAL A 291 -24.02 0.03 -7.05
CA VAL A 291 -23.05 -0.90 -7.65
C VAL A 291 -22.99 -2.22 -6.89
N PRO A 292 -22.54 -3.32 -7.53
CA PRO A 292 -22.17 -4.54 -6.84
C PRO A 292 -21.00 -4.29 -5.87
N ILE A 293 -21.07 -4.91 -4.69
CA ILE A 293 -20.13 -4.76 -3.58
C ILE A 293 -19.59 -6.13 -3.20
N SER A 294 -18.28 -6.30 -3.33
CA SER A 294 -17.53 -7.45 -2.81
C SER A 294 -16.87 -7.06 -1.49
N VAL A 295 -17.11 -7.86 -0.44
CA VAL A 295 -16.44 -7.68 0.86
C VAL A 295 -15.49 -8.84 1.08
N VAL A 296 -14.23 -8.53 1.34
CA VAL A 296 -13.13 -9.47 1.50
C VAL A 296 -12.42 -9.15 2.81
N ASP A 297 -12.65 -9.97 3.84
CA ASP A 297 -12.10 -9.70 5.16
C ASP A 297 -11.68 -10.99 5.86
N PHE A 298 -10.67 -10.92 6.72
CA PHE A 298 -10.25 -12.11 7.47
C PHE A 298 -11.28 -12.51 8.55
N SER A 299 -12.04 -11.54 9.05
CA SER A 299 -13.10 -11.75 10.03
C SER A 299 -14.45 -12.05 9.34
N PRO A 300 -15.11 -13.17 9.69
CA PRO A 300 -16.41 -13.52 9.13
C PRO A 300 -17.53 -12.57 9.56
N GLU A 301 -17.33 -11.77 10.62
CA GLU A 301 -18.34 -10.84 11.15
C GLU A 301 -18.41 -9.53 10.35
N VAL A 302 -17.33 -9.17 9.65
CA VAL A 302 -17.24 -7.88 8.94
C VAL A 302 -18.16 -7.84 7.74
N ARG A 303 -18.24 -8.93 6.98
CA ARG A 303 -19.06 -8.99 5.76
C ARG A 303 -20.55 -8.76 6.03
N PRO A 304 -21.23 -9.51 6.92
CA PRO A 304 -22.65 -9.27 7.21
C PRO A 304 -22.93 -7.83 7.65
N ARG A 305 -22.03 -7.26 8.46
CA ARG A 305 -22.15 -5.89 8.96
C ARG A 305 -22.04 -4.83 7.87
N ILE A 306 -21.13 -5.01 6.91
CA ILE A 306 -20.99 -4.09 5.77
C ILE A 306 -22.17 -4.25 4.82
N GLU A 307 -22.64 -5.47 4.60
CA GLU A 307 -23.82 -5.74 3.78
C GLU A 307 -25.09 -5.12 4.39
N GLU A 308 -25.24 -5.15 5.72
CA GLU A 308 -26.30 -4.44 6.43
C GLU A 308 -26.19 -2.92 6.27
N PHE A 309 -24.96 -2.38 6.42
CA PHE A 309 -24.69 -0.95 6.32
C PHE A 309 -24.87 -0.37 4.90
N LEU A 310 -24.40 -1.07 3.86
CA LEU A 310 -24.42 -0.59 2.46
C LEU A 310 -25.65 -1.09 1.66
N GLY A 311 -26.43 -2.01 2.24
CA GLY A 311 -27.67 -2.53 1.69
C GLY A 311 -27.54 -3.94 1.11
N ASN A 312 -28.35 -4.85 1.63
CA ASN A 312 -28.31 -6.29 1.35
C ASN A 312 -28.52 -6.72 -0.12
N GLY A 313 -29.03 -5.83 -0.98
CA GLY A 313 -29.30 -6.11 -2.40
C GLY A 313 -28.12 -5.89 -3.35
N ARG A 314 -26.94 -5.53 -2.83
CA ARG A 314 -25.75 -5.16 -3.63
C ARG A 314 -24.64 -6.22 -3.61
N ARG A 315 -24.92 -7.43 -3.17
CA ARG A 315 -23.88 -8.46 -2.92
C ARG A 315 -23.21 -8.90 -4.21
N HIS A 316 -21.88 -8.95 -4.18
CA HIS A 316 -21.04 -9.58 -5.19
C HIS A 316 -19.91 -10.36 -4.51
N ASP A 317 -19.41 -11.39 -5.20
CA ASP A 317 -18.35 -12.35 -4.83
C ASP A 317 -17.49 -12.04 -3.58
N GLY A 318 -18.11 -12.07 -2.40
CA GLY A 318 -17.44 -11.76 -1.13
C GLY A 318 -16.78 -12.98 -0.52
N MET A 319 -15.70 -12.78 0.21
CA MET A 319 -14.91 -13.84 0.84
C MET A 319 -14.64 -13.50 2.30
N SER A 320 -14.56 -14.54 3.14
CA SER A 320 -14.25 -14.37 4.56
C SER A 320 -13.37 -15.50 5.07
N GLY A 321 -12.42 -15.17 5.94
CA GLY A 321 -11.48 -16.13 6.54
C GLY A 321 -10.02 -15.71 6.40
N PRO A 322 -9.08 -16.39 7.07
CA PRO A 322 -7.68 -15.94 7.19
C PRO A 322 -6.97 -15.67 5.85
N SER A 323 -7.32 -16.41 4.80
CA SER A 323 -6.78 -16.28 3.45
C SER A 323 -7.65 -15.46 2.49
N ALA A 324 -8.75 -14.84 2.94
CA ALA A 324 -9.78 -14.27 2.05
C ALA A 324 -9.24 -13.30 0.98
N ILE A 325 -8.25 -12.46 1.34
CA ILE A 325 -7.64 -11.52 0.39
C ILE A 325 -6.80 -12.28 -0.65
N GLN A 326 -6.01 -13.27 -0.23
CA GLN A 326 -5.26 -14.11 -1.14
C GLN A 326 -6.20 -14.92 -2.05
N ASP A 327 -7.27 -15.49 -1.50
CA ASP A 327 -8.28 -16.25 -2.26
C ASP A 327 -8.99 -15.37 -3.30
N TYR A 328 -9.24 -14.10 -2.96
CA TYR A 328 -9.76 -13.11 -3.91
C TYR A 328 -8.77 -12.88 -5.06
N VAL A 329 -7.48 -12.67 -4.75
CA VAL A 329 -6.44 -12.52 -5.78
C VAL A 329 -6.34 -13.77 -6.64
N ASP A 330 -6.36 -14.95 -6.02
CA ASP A 330 -6.33 -16.24 -6.71
C ASP A 330 -7.56 -16.48 -7.58
N ARG A 331 -8.67 -15.78 -7.38
CA ARG A 331 -9.87 -15.87 -8.22
C ARG A 331 -9.92 -14.82 -9.32
N HIS A 332 -9.54 -13.58 -9.02
CA HIS A 332 -9.79 -12.43 -9.90
C HIS A 332 -8.56 -11.88 -10.61
N CYS A 333 -7.36 -12.09 -10.06
CA CYS A 333 -6.13 -11.57 -10.67
C CYS A 333 -5.50 -12.62 -11.59
N GLY A 334 -4.87 -12.11 -12.66
CA GLY A 334 -3.93 -12.86 -13.49
C GLY A 334 -2.74 -13.42 -12.72
N ASP A 335 -1.92 -14.16 -13.43
CA ASP A 335 -0.76 -14.85 -12.87
C ASP A 335 0.51 -14.06 -13.19
N VAL A 336 1.52 -14.15 -12.32
CA VAL A 336 2.84 -13.59 -12.58
C VAL A 336 3.79 -14.72 -12.91
N ILE A 337 4.39 -14.63 -14.10
CA ILE A 337 5.46 -15.51 -14.55
C ILE A 337 6.78 -14.79 -14.32
N ALA A 338 7.72 -15.45 -13.67
CA ALA A 338 9.08 -14.94 -13.48
C ALA A 338 10.10 -15.96 -13.98
N TRP A 339 11.07 -15.50 -14.76
CA TRP A 339 12.11 -16.36 -15.33
C TRP A 339 13.46 -15.66 -15.37
N GLY A 340 14.54 -16.43 -15.30
CA GLY A 340 15.90 -15.91 -15.38
C GLY A 340 16.91 -16.86 -14.76
N SER A 341 18.01 -16.31 -14.26
CA SER A 341 19.04 -17.05 -13.53
C SER A 341 19.10 -16.64 -12.06
N GLN A 342 19.35 -17.62 -11.20
CA GLN A 342 19.66 -17.45 -9.79
C GLN A 342 21.08 -17.91 -9.53
N THR A 343 21.93 -17.00 -9.10
CA THR A 343 23.32 -17.28 -8.76
C THR A 343 23.45 -17.52 -7.27
N ASP A 344 23.85 -18.73 -6.88
CA ASP A 344 24.13 -19.06 -5.49
C ASP A 344 25.33 -18.25 -4.98
N THR A 345 25.16 -17.59 -3.84
CA THR A 345 26.12 -16.62 -3.30
C THR A 345 27.43 -17.26 -2.83
N ARG A 346 27.45 -18.57 -2.56
CA ARG A 346 28.61 -19.29 -2.03
C ARG A 346 29.42 -19.98 -3.14
N SER A 347 28.72 -20.57 -4.09
CA SER A 347 29.31 -21.33 -5.19
C SER A 347 29.54 -20.49 -6.44
N GLY A 348 28.82 -19.36 -6.58
CA GLY A 348 28.83 -18.54 -7.79
C GLY A 348 28.18 -19.21 -9.01
N VAL A 349 27.54 -20.37 -8.81
CA VAL A 349 26.90 -21.12 -9.89
C VAL A 349 25.52 -20.52 -10.17
N ALA A 350 25.29 -20.13 -11.41
CA ALA A 350 23.98 -19.70 -11.90
C ALA A 350 23.12 -20.91 -12.28
N GLN A 351 21.88 -20.94 -11.81
CA GLN A 351 20.87 -21.92 -12.18
C GLN A 351 19.65 -21.21 -12.78
N PRO A 352 19.08 -21.73 -13.88
CA PRO A 352 17.86 -21.17 -14.44
C PRO A 352 16.69 -21.40 -13.47
N TYR A 353 15.77 -20.43 -13.40
CA TYR A 353 14.50 -20.56 -12.71
C TYR A 353 13.36 -20.14 -13.62
N LEU A 354 12.21 -20.78 -13.42
CA LEU A 354 10.94 -20.41 -14.03
C LEU A 354 9.84 -20.65 -13.01
N THR A 355 9.16 -19.59 -12.59
CA THR A 355 8.11 -19.66 -11.57
C THR A 355 6.80 -19.06 -12.07
N MET A 356 5.69 -19.67 -11.66
CA MET A 356 4.34 -19.14 -11.83
C MET A 356 3.76 -18.87 -10.44
N ASN A 357 3.44 -17.61 -10.14
CA ASN A 357 2.98 -17.17 -8.83
C ASN A 357 3.93 -17.63 -7.70
N GLY A 358 5.24 -17.58 -7.95
CA GLY A 358 6.27 -18.00 -7.00
C GLY A 358 6.44 -19.51 -6.83
N ARG A 359 5.65 -20.34 -7.53
CA ARG A 359 5.82 -21.80 -7.56
C ARG A 359 6.70 -22.19 -8.74
N ASP A 360 7.68 -23.05 -8.51
CA ASP A 360 8.55 -23.56 -9.57
C ASP A 360 7.72 -24.37 -10.60
N VAL A 361 7.88 -24.00 -11.87
CA VAL A 361 7.26 -24.66 -13.02
C VAL A 361 8.29 -24.99 -14.10
N LEU A 362 9.58 -24.94 -13.74
CA LEU A 362 10.67 -25.37 -14.60
C LEU A 362 10.45 -26.85 -14.99
N PRO A 363 10.54 -27.20 -16.29
CA PRO A 363 10.33 -28.58 -16.71
C PRO A 363 11.39 -29.52 -16.15
N ALA A 364 10.99 -30.74 -15.77
CA ALA A 364 11.88 -31.77 -15.21
C ALA A 364 13.00 -32.23 -16.17
N ARG A 365 12.82 -32.01 -17.48
CA ARG A 365 13.91 -32.08 -18.47
C ARG A 365 14.69 -30.77 -18.37
N GLY A 366 15.51 -30.67 -17.32
CA GLY A 366 16.35 -29.51 -17.07
C GLY A 366 17.53 -29.41 -18.04
N PRO A 367 18.41 -28.40 -17.85
CA PRO A 367 19.54 -28.13 -18.72
C PRO A 367 20.49 -29.32 -18.93
N GLY A 368 20.45 -30.38 -18.12
CA GLY A 368 21.34 -31.53 -18.26
C GLY A 368 21.26 -32.27 -19.61
N GLU A 369 20.13 -32.22 -20.32
CA GLU A 369 20.00 -32.76 -21.69
C GLU A 369 20.27 -31.71 -22.79
N VAL A 370 20.19 -30.41 -22.49
CA VAL A 370 20.35 -29.30 -23.47
C VAL A 370 21.73 -28.61 -23.37
N ALA A 371 22.40 -28.70 -22.22
CA ALA A 371 23.74 -28.16 -21.95
C ALA A 371 24.84 -28.91 -22.71
N GLN A 372 24.54 -30.06 -23.32
CA GLN A 372 25.47 -30.71 -24.26
C GLN A 372 25.51 -30.01 -25.63
N THR A 373 24.60 -29.07 -25.92
CA THR A 373 24.48 -28.44 -27.24
C THR A 373 24.79 -26.94 -27.30
N VAL A 374 25.13 -26.29 -26.18
CA VAL A 374 25.46 -24.86 -26.19
C VAL A 374 26.82 -24.63 -25.55
N ASP A 375 27.87 -24.65 -26.38
CA ASP A 375 29.18 -24.08 -26.08
C ASP A 375 29.01 -22.57 -25.86
N GLY A 376 28.65 -22.13 -24.65
CA GLY A 376 28.50 -20.68 -24.39
C GLY A 376 27.70 -20.25 -23.17
N GLY A 377 28.15 -20.60 -21.95
CA GLY A 377 27.87 -19.84 -20.71
C GLY A 377 26.40 -19.44 -20.39
N ASP A 378 26.27 -18.48 -19.47
CA ASP A 378 25.02 -17.93 -18.89
C ASP A 378 23.99 -17.43 -19.94
N LEU A 379 24.47 -17.15 -21.17
CA LEU A 379 23.68 -16.66 -22.30
C LEU A 379 22.74 -17.74 -22.88
N GLY A 380 23.21 -18.99 -23.01
CA GLY A 380 22.40 -20.07 -23.59
C GLY A 380 21.22 -20.49 -22.72
N ALA A 381 21.36 -20.45 -21.40
CA ALA A 381 20.28 -20.77 -20.47
C ALA A 381 19.17 -19.70 -20.47
N SER A 382 19.56 -18.44 -20.64
CA SER A 382 18.63 -17.30 -20.69
C SER A 382 17.78 -17.30 -21.96
N GLU A 383 18.39 -17.54 -23.13
CA GLU A 383 17.66 -17.68 -24.40
C GLU A 383 16.72 -18.89 -24.41
N TRP A 384 17.17 -20.03 -23.86
CA TRP A 384 16.31 -21.22 -23.74
C TRP A 384 15.09 -20.94 -22.86
N LEU A 385 15.27 -20.31 -21.69
CA LEU A 385 14.16 -19.95 -20.81
C LEU A 385 13.18 -18.99 -21.48
N GLN A 386 13.69 -17.99 -22.20
CA GLN A 386 12.83 -17.06 -22.93
C GLN A 386 12.00 -17.78 -24.00
N ASN A 387 12.59 -18.70 -24.76
CA ASN A 387 11.87 -19.52 -25.73
C ASN A 387 10.84 -20.44 -25.07
N GLU A 388 11.15 -21.02 -23.91
CA GLU A 388 10.22 -21.85 -23.15
C GLU A 388 9.02 -21.02 -22.63
N VAL A 389 9.26 -19.80 -22.14
CA VAL A 389 8.20 -18.87 -21.72
C VAL A 389 7.32 -18.50 -22.91
N GLU A 390 7.91 -18.13 -24.04
CA GLU A 390 7.17 -17.75 -25.25
C GLU A 390 6.38 -18.92 -25.84
N THR A 391 6.91 -20.15 -25.74
CA THR A 391 6.21 -21.37 -26.18
C THR A 391 4.99 -21.68 -25.31
N ARG A 392 5.10 -21.49 -23.98
CA ARG A 392 3.99 -21.76 -23.04
C ARG A 392 2.98 -20.62 -22.97
N TRP A 393 3.44 -19.39 -23.11
CA TRP A 393 2.67 -18.16 -22.99
C TRP A 393 3.09 -17.18 -24.10
N PRO A 394 2.54 -17.34 -25.32
CA PRO A 394 2.87 -16.49 -26.45
C PRO A 394 2.62 -15.00 -26.17
N GLY A 395 3.55 -14.15 -26.58
CA GLY A 395 3.57 -12.69 -26.42
C GLY A 395 4.06 -12.20 -25.05
N LEU A 396 4.30 -13.10 -24.09
CA LEU A 396 4.64 -12.70 -22.73
C LEU A 396 6.07 -12.13 -22.61
N THR A 397 6.95 -12.43 -23.58
CA THR A 397 8.34 -11.97 -23.59
C THR A 397 8.56 -10.64 -24.33
N GLU A 398 7.51 -10.03 -24.89
CA GLU A 398 7.63 -8.77 -25.66
C GLU A 398 7.92 -7.55 -24.77
N HIS A 399 7.26 -7.48 -23.61
CA HIS A 399 7.38 -6.35 -22.68
C HIS A 399 7.53 -6.81 -21.21
N PRO A 400 8.56 -7.62 -20.88
CA PRO A 400 8.82 -8.00 -19.50
C PRO A 400 9.29 -6.81 -18.67
N LEU A 401 8.93 -6.83 -17.38
CA LEU A 401 9.57 -5.98 -16.40
C LEU A 401 10.80 -6.70 -15.82
N PRO A 402 11.85 -5.97 -15.42
CA PRO A 402 12.95 -6.58 -14.69
C PRO A 402 12.45 -7.19 -13.39
N ASP A 403 12.94 -8.39 -13.06
CA ASP A 403 12.69 -8.99 -11.76
C ASP A 403 13.62 -8.38 -10.71
N ILE A 404 13.08 -7.48 -9.89
CA ILE A 404 13.83 -6.75 -8.86
C ILE A 404 13.59 -7.31 -7.46
N ARG A 405 13.31 -8.62 -7.35
CA ARG A 405 13.22 -9.29 -6.05
C ARG A 405 14.48 -9.04 -5.21
N PRO A 406 14.33 -8.85 -3.89
CA PRO A 406 15.49 -8.68 -3.02
C PRO A 406 16.37 -9.93 -3.09
N PRO A 407 17.70 -9.80 -3.33
CA PRO A 407 18.64 -10.87 -3.09
C PRO A 407 18.39 -11.56 -1.76
N SER A 408 18.23 -12.88 -1.80
CA SER A 408 18.22 -13.68 -0.59
C SER A 408 19.65 -13.79 -0.08
N THR A 409 19.82 -14.21 1.18
CA THR A 409 21.16 -14.52 1.73
C THR A 409 21.88 -15.61 0.92
N GLU A 410 21.13 -16.38 0.14
CA GLU A 410 21.62 -17.56 -0.57
C GLU A 410 21.74 -17.34 -2.08
N HIS A 411 20.96 -16.44 -2.69
CA HIS A 411 20.87 -16.30 -4.15
C HIS A 411 20.70 -14.85 -4.62
N HIS A 412 21.42 -14.48 -5.68
CA HIS A 412 21.16 -13.28 -6.49
C HIS A 412 20.33 -13.66 -7.72
N SER A 413 19.15 -13.06 -7.89
CA SER A 413 18.30 -13.28 -9.07
C SER A 413 18.58 -12.21 -10.13
N SER A 414 18.75 -12.64 -11.38
CA SER A 414 18.73 -11.79 -12.57
C SER A 414 17.68 -12.35 -13.51
N GLY A 415 16.69 -11.55 -13.86
CA GLY A 415 15.61 -12.06 -14.70
C GLY A 415 14.51 -11.05 -14.97
N HIS A 416 13.38 -11.60 -15.35
CA HIS A 416 12.23 -10.88 -15.85
C HIS A 416 10.96 -11.39 -15.19
N ILE A 417 9.99 -10.51 -15.03
CA ILE A 417 8.63 -10.83 -14.63
C ILE A 417 7.64 -10.30 -15.66
N ALA A 418 6.54 -11.03 -15.87
CA ALA A 418 5.46 -10.61 -16.74
C ALA A 418 4.10 -11.05 -16.18
N TYR A 419 3.08 -10.27 -16.48
CA TYR A 419 1.71 -10.50 -16.03
C TYR A 419 0.90 -11.22 -17.11
N LEU A 420 0.49 -12.44 -16.82
CA LEU A 420 -0.38 -13.24 -17.65
C LEU A 420 -1.83 -12.94 -17.29
N ASP A 421 -2.56 -12.29 -18.20
CA ASP A 421 -3.99 -12.04 -18.03
C ASP A 421 -4.79 -13.33 -18.09
N ARG A 422 -5.73 -13.52 -17.17
CA ARG A 422 -6.67 -14.64 -17.22
C ARG A 422 -7.63 -14.56 -18.40
N SER A 423 -7.91 -13.38 -18.93
CA SER A 423 -8.74 -13.26 -20.13
C SER A 423 -8.00 -13.59 -21.44
N ALA A 424 -6.70 -13.89 -21.38
CA ALA A 424 -5.86 -14.17 -22.54
C ALA A 424 -5.63 -15.67 -22.81
N ASN A 425 -6.25 -16.58 -22.03
CA ASN A 425 -6.26 -18.01 -22.35
C ASN A 425 -7.68 -18.44 -22.77
N PRO A 426 -7.85 -19.05 -23.96
CA PRO A 426 -9.15 -19.50 -24.47
C PRO A 426 -9.80 -20.64 -23.67
#